data_AF-A0A352BTS0-F1
#
_entry.id   AF-A0A352BTS0-F1
#
_cell.length_a   1.000
_cell.length_b   1.000
_cell.length_c   1.000
_cell.angle_alpha   90.00
_cell.angle_beta   90.00
_cell.angle_gamma   90.00
#
_symmetry.space_group_name_H-M   'P 1'
#
loop_
_entity.id
_entity.type
_entity.pdbx_description
1 polymer ?
#
loop_
_entity_poly.entity_id
_entity_poly.type
_entity_poly.pdbx_seq_one_letter_code
_entity_poly.pdbx_strand_id
1 'polypeptide(L)'
;EQIQKYSTVSPEIAEALALGGQKKLGADYVVATTGIAGPTKGDGQGEVGRVCIAIAGPQGVMNEEFIFGKARKRIIQKAVDKALELLLKEISKN
;
A
#
# COMPACT_ATOMS: atom_id res chain seq x y z
N GLU A 1 12.80 -5.73 11.73
CA GLU A 1 12.22 -5.16 12.96
C GLU A 1 10.75 -4.75 12.77
N GLN A 2 10.43 -3.84 11.84
CA GLN A 2 9.03 -3.35 11.67
C GLN A 2 7.98 -4.43 11.36
N ILE A 3 8.31 -5.45 10.56
CA ILE A 3 7.36 -6.54 10.23
C ILE A 3 6.92 -7.30 11.48
N GLN A 4 7.81 -7.48 12.47
CA GLN A 4 7.46 -8.15 13.73
C GLN A 4 6.53 -7.30 14.59
N LYS A 5 6.63 -5.96 14.49
CA LYS A 5 5.83 -5.02 15.27
C LYS A 5 4.45 -4.72 14.65
N TYR A 6 4.36 -4.62 13.33
CA TYR A 6 3.16 -4.12 12.63
C TYR A 6 2.48 -5.14 11.71
N SER A 7 2.98 -6.37 11.63
CA SER A 7 2.61 -7.38 10.61
C SER A 7 2.91 -6.94 9.18
N THR A 8 2.97 -7.88 8.23
CA THR A 8 3.26 -7.59 6.83
C THR A 8 2.19 -6.74 6.14
N VAL A 9 0.96 -6.71 6.66
CA VAL A 9 -0.17 -5.94 6.11
C VAL A 9 -0.57 -4.86 7.11
N SER A 10 0.05 -3.70 6.98
CA SER A 10 -0.19 -2.52 7.81
C SER A 10 0.22 -1.24 7.09
N PRO A 11 -0.34 -0.08 7.49
CA PRO A 11 0.05 1.21 6.96
C PRO A 11 1.54 1.50 7.17
N GLU A 12 2.11 1.13 8.31
CA GLU A 12 3.52 1.36 8.65
C GLU A 12 4.46 0.58 7.73
N ILE A 13 4.09 -0.65 7.33
CA ILE A 13 4.86 -1.41 6.35
C ILE A 13 4.72 -0.82 4.95
N ALA A 14 3.52 -0.40 4.55
CA ALA A 14 3.34 0.26 3.25
C ALA A 14 4.21 1.53 3.15
N GLU A 15 4.21 2.35 4.20
CA GLU A 15 5.02 3.56 4.29
C GLU A 15 6.52 3.25 4.24
N ALA A 16 6.99 2.29 5.03
CA ALA A 16 8.39 1.88 5.02
C ALA A 16 8.85 1.35 3.64
N LEU A 17 7.96 0.63 2.93
CA LEU A 17 8.21 0.18 1.56
C LEU A 17 8.31 1.36 0.58
N ALA A 18 7.41 2.34 0.69
CA ALA A 18 7.42 3.51 -0.18
C ALA A 18 8.70 4.35 0.02
N LEU A 19 9.04 4.67 1.27
CA LEU A 19 10.26 5.41 1.62
C LEU A 19 11.54 4.64 1.24
N GLY A 20 11.57 3.33 1.51
CA GLY A 20 12.68 2.46 1.14
C GLY A 20 12.88 2.39 -0.38
N GLY A 21 11.77 2.31 -1.13
CA GLY A 21 11.77 2.38 -2.58
C GLY A 21 12.29 3.72 -3.10
N GLN A 22 11.84 4.83 -2.50
CA GLN A 22 12.26 6.18 -2.89
C GLN A 22 13.78 6.34 -2.73
N LYS A 23 14.31 5.94 -1.57
CA LYS A 23 15.76 5.98 -1.28
C LYS A 23 16.58 5.06 -2.21
N LYS A 24 16.07 3.87 -2.53
CA LYS A 24 16.80 2.87 -3.31
C LYS A 24 16.77 3.16 -4.82
N LEU A 25 15.66 3.71 -5.32
CA LEU A 25 15.45 3.94 -6.75
C LEU A 25 15.77 5.38 -7.16
N GLY A 26 15.83 6.33 -6.23
CA GLY A 26 15.99 7.75 -6.54
C GLY A 26 14.80 8.33 -7.30
N ALA A 27 13.63 7.71 -7.20
CA ALA A 27 12.41 8.16 -7.86
C ALA A 27 11.76 9.31 -7.06
N ASP A 28 11.18 10.29 -7.76
CA ASP A 28 10.46 11.39 -7.11
C ASP A 28 9.20 10.89 -6.39
N TYR A 29 8.52 9.93 -7.00
CA TYR A 29 7.32 9.27 -6.47
C TYR A 29 7.49 7.76 -6.40
N VAL A 30 7.03 7.16 -5.31
CA VAL A 30 6.96 5.71 -5.14
C VAL A 30 5.60 5.31 -4.56
N VAL A 31 4.96 4.35 -5.21
CA VAL A 31 3.75 3.69 -4.74
C VAL A 31 4.15 2.34 -4.14
N ALA A 32 3.69 2.07 -2.92
CA ALA A 32 3.83 0.76 -2.30
C ALA A 32 2.47 0.23 -1.86
N THR A 33 2.26 -1.07 -2.03
CA THR A 33 1.04 -1.75 -1.60
C THR A 33 1.38 -3.02 -0.83
N THR A 34 0.68 -3.28 0.28
CA THR A 34 0.68 -4.57 0.96
C THR A 34 -0.74 -4.97 1.29
N GLY A 35 -1.11 -6.24 1.11
CA GLY A 35 -2.51 -6.64 1.30
C GLY A 35 -2.79 -8.13 1.20
N ILE A 36 -3.98 -8.50 1.68
CA ILE A 36 -4.51 -9.86 1.71
C ILE A 36 -5.52 -10.02 0.58
N ALA A 37 -5.07 -10.41 -0.62
CA ALA A 37 -5.98 -10.59 -1.75
C ALA A 37 -6.87 -11.86 -1.66
N GLY A 38 -6.59 -12.80 -0.75
CA GLY A 38 -7.35 -14.05 -0.62
C GLY A 38 -6.90 -15.18 -1.58
N PRO A 39 -7.57 -16.35 -1.56
CA PRO A 39 -8.83 -16.62 -0.84
C PRO A 39 -8.65 -16.83 0.67
N THR A 40 -7.44 -17.13 1.13
CA THR A 40 -7.08 -17.24 2.55
C THR A 40 -6.28 -16.03 3.01
N LYS A 41 -6.13 -15.87 4.33
CA LYS A 41 -5.34 -14.77 4.92
C LYS A 41 -3.83 -14.94 4.74
N GLY A 42 -3.38 -16.18 4.51
CA GLY A 42 -1.95 -16.52 4.54
C GLY A 42 -1.35 -16.15 5.90
N ASP A 43 -0.13 -15.60 5.87
CA ASP A 43 0.59 -15.14 7.06
C ASP A 43 0.26 -13.68 7.44
N GLY A 44 -0.63 -13.03 6.69
CA GLY A 44 -1.06 -11.66 6.96
C GLY A 44 -2.03 -11.58 8.14
N GLN A 45 -1.91 -10.52 8.94
CA GLN A 45 -2.89 -10.21 9.98
C GLN A 45 -4.01 -9.31 9.43
N GLY A 46 -5.26 -9.63 9.78
CA GLY A 46 -6.45 -8.91 9.31
C GLY A 46 -7.40 -9.80 8.52
N GLU A 47 -8.22 -9.22 7.65
CA GLU A 47 -9.19 -9.94 6.83
C GLU A 47 -8.83 -9.96 5.34
N VAL A 48 -9.36 -10.96 4.61
CA VAL A 48 -9.26 -10.98 3.15
C VAL A 48 -9.94 -9.74 2.58
N GLY A 49 -9.25 -9.02 1.71
CA GLY A 49 -9.66 -7.73 1.18
C GLY A 49 -8.91 -6.55 1.78
N ARG A 50 -8.23 -6.72 2.92
CA ARG A 50 -7.41 -5.67 3.53
C ARG A 50 -6.21 -5.33 2.66
N VAL A 51 -6.06 -4.06 2.28
CA VAL A 51 -4.94 -3.54 1.49
C VAL A 51 -4.52 -2.19 2.06
N CYS A 52 -3.24 -2.03 2.36
CA CYS A 52 -2.61 -0.77 2.72
C CYS A 52 -1.83 -0.25 1.51
N ILE A 53 -1.99 1.03 1.21
CA ILE A 53 -1.34 1.71 0.09
C ILE A 53 -0.60 2.91 0.66
N ALA A 54 0.64 3.13 0.23
CA ALA A 54 1.41 4.32 0.57
C ALA A 54 2.01 4.97 -0.67
N ILE A 55 2.05 6.30 -0.65
CA ILE A 55 2.65 7.13 -1.69
C ILE A 55 3.74 7.97 -1.02
N ALA A 56 5.00 7.73 -1.38
CA ALA A 56 6.10 8.64 -1.07
C ALA A 56 6.25 9.61 -2.24
N GLY A 57 6.35 10.90 -1.95
CA GLY A 57 6.55 11.97 -2.92
C GLY A 57 7.47 13.07 -2.37
N PRO A 58 7.65 14.17 -3.11
CA PRO A 58 8.52 15.27 -2.68
C PRO A 58 8.08 15.98 -1.39
N GLN A 59 6.78 15.97 -1.08
CA GLN A 59 6.21 16.62 0.11
C GLN A 59 6.21 15.72 1.36
N GLY A 60 6.64 14.46 1.24
CA GLY A 60 6.61 13.47 2.31
C GLY A 60 5.94 12.17 1.87
N VAL A 61 5.41 11.43 2.83
CA VAL A 61 4.74 10.15 2.59
C VAL A 61 3.34 10.18 3.18
N MET A 62 2.37 9.61 2.45
CA MET A 62 1.04 9.35 2.94
C MET A 62 0.72 7.86 2.83
N ASN A 63 -0.16 7.37 3.69
CA ASN A 63 -0.66 6.00 3.63
C ASN A 63 -2.17 5.98 3.89
N GLU A 64 -2.86 5.01 3.28
CA GLU A 64 -4.28 4.74 3.50
C GLU A 64 -4.54 3.23 3.53
N GLU A 65 -5.51 2.81 4.33
CA GLU A 65 -5.96 1.42 4.44
C GLU A 65 -7.36 1.25 3.84
N PHE A 66 -7.57 0.15 3.11
CA PHE A 66 -8.83 -0.19 2.45
C PHE A 66 -9.23 -1.64 2.72
N ILE A 67 -10.54 -1.89 2.77
CA ILE A 67 -11.12 -3.24 2.74
C ILE A 67 -11.90 -3.42 1.44
N PHE A 68 -11.37 -4.26 0.54
CA PHE A 68 -11.99 -4.56 -0.74
C PHE A 68 -12.61 -5.95 -0.72
N GLY A 69 -13.94 -6.07 -0.78
CA GLY A 69 -14.67 -7.31 -1.10
C GLY A 69 -14.03 -8.63 -0.62
N LYS A 70 -14.20 -9.72 -1.39
CA LYS A 70 -13.59 -11.03 -1.08
C LYS A 70 -13.03 -11.77 -2.29
N ALA A 71 -13.23 -11.24 -3.50
CA ALA A 71 -12.83 -11.91 -4.73
C ALA A 71 -11.44 -11.43 -5.16
N ARG A 72 -10.43 -12.31 -5.11
CA ARG A 72 -9.01 -11.99 -5.35
C ARG A 72 -8.76 -11.09 -6.56
N LYS A 73 -9.28 -11.45 -7.73
CA LYS A 73 -9.09 -10.64 -8.95
C LYS A 73 -9.65 -9.22 -8.80
N ARG A 74 -10.83 -9.08 -8.18
CA ARG A 74 -11.46 -7.76 -7.93
C ARG A 74 -10.71 -6.97 -6.86
N ILE A 75 -10.13 -7.64 -5.86
CA ILE A 75 -9.30 -7.00 -4.84
C ILE A 75 -8.08 -6.35 -5.47
N ILE A 76 -7.34 -7.13 -6.28
CA ILE A 76 -6.15 -6.64 -6.97
C ILE A 76 -6.50 -5.46 -7.88
N GLN A 77 -7.57 -5.58 -8.68
CA GLN A 77 -7.97 -4.49 -9.56
C GLN A 77 -8.31 -3.21 -8.77
N LYS A 78 -9.14 -3.31 -7.72
CA LYS A 78 -9.50 -2.15 -6.89
C LYS A 78 -8.28 -1.53 -6.19
N ALA A 79 -7.34 -2.36 -5.74
CA ALA A 79 -6.10 -1.87 -5.14
C ALA A 79 -5.25 -1.09 -6.14
N VAL A 80 -5.12 -1.57 -7.38
CA VAL A 80 -4.41 -0.87 -8.46
C VAL A 80 -5.10 0.45 -8.79
N ASP A 81 -6.41 0.42 -9.02
CA ASP A 81 -7.18 1.62 -9.35
C ASP A 81 -7.05 2.67 -8.25
N LYS A 82 -7.14 2.26 -6.98
CA LYS A 82 -7.04 3.16 -5.85
C LYS A 82 -5.61 3.70 -5.66
N ALA A 83 -4.60 2.88 -5.89
CA ALA A 83 -3.20 3.32 -5.82
C ALA A 83 -2.89 4.40 -6.87
N LEU A 84 -3.40 4.23 -8.10
CA LEU A 84 -3.24 5.23 -9.16
C LEU A 84 -4.04 6.50 -8.89
N GLU A 85 -5.26 6.39 -8.33
CA GLU A 85 -6.06 7.55 -7.90
C GLU A 85 -5.32 8.37 -6.83
N LEU A 86 -4.76 7.71 -5.81
CA LEU A 86 -4.00 8.35 -4.75
C LEU A 86 -2.72 9.00 -5.29
N LEU A 87 -1.99 8.32 -6.17
CA LEU A 87 -0.81 8.88 -6.83
C LEU A 87 -1.17 10.15 -7.62
N LEU A 88 -2.23 10.11 -8.44
CA LEU A 88 -2.66 11.27 -9.22
C LEU A 88 -3.01 12.45 -8.32
N LYS A 89 -3.72 12.19 -7.22
CA LYS A 89 -4.04 13.20 -6.21
C LYS A 89 -2.79 13.80 -5.59
N GLU A 90 -1.78 12.99 -5.29
CA GLU A 90 -0.51 13.46 -4.70
C GLU A 90 0.31 14.29 -5.69
N ILE A 91 0.35 13.89 -6.95
CA ILE A 91 1.03 14.65 -8.01
C ILE A 91 0.35 16.01 -8.22
N SER A 92 -0.98 16.06 -8.16
CA SER A 92 -1.77 17.28 -8.40
C SER A 92 -1.70 18.31 -7.26
N LYS A 93 -1.03 18.00 -6.15
CA LYS A 93 -0.76 18.97 -5.06
C LYS A 93 0.43 19.89 -5.36
N ASN A 94 1.21 19.59 -6.40
CA ASN A 94 2.32 20.38 -6.92
C ASN A 94 1.90 21.13 -8.17
#